data_AF-A0A7L3ZCD1-F1
#
_entry.id   AF-A0A7L3ZCD1-F1
#
_cell.length_a   1.000
_cell.length_b   1.000
_cell.length_c   1.000
_cell.angle_alpha   90.00
_cell.angle_beta   90.00
_cell.angle_gamma   90.00
#
_symmetry.space_group_name_H-M   'P 1'
#
loop_
_entity.id
_entity.type
_entity.pdbx_description
1 polymer ?
#
loop_
_entity_poly.entity_id
_entity_poly.type
_entity_poly.pdbx_seq_one_letter_code
_entity_poly.pdbx_strand_id
1 'polypeptide(L)'
;DDLYIVDSLEIPTADPQYLLDLARYRHWGRSVLLVDVNETPENIGTAAAGLKTINLIPALGLNVHSMLKHETLVLTLDTVAFLEQK
;
A
#
# COMPACT_ATOMS: atom_id res chain seq x y z
N ASP A 1 -7.87 13.13 5.44
CA ASP A 1 -6.41 12.93 5.41
C ASP A 1 -6.15 11.54 4.91
N ASP A 2 -5.72 11.46 3.66
CA ASP A 2 -5.84 10.24 2.83
C ASP A 2 -4.47 9.70 2.43
N LEU A 3 -3.40 10.23 3.05
CA LEU A 3 -2.02 9.81 2.88
C LEU A 3 -1.48 9.30 4.21
N TYR A 4 -0.93 8.09 4.20
CA TYR A 4 -0.32 7.47 5.37
C TYR A 4 1.10 7.03 5.04
N ILE A 5 2.03 7.29 5.97
CA ILE A 5 3.40 6.83 5.88
C ILE A 5 3.58 5.67 6.85
N VAL A 6 4.20 4.59 6.39
CA VAL A 6 4.49 3.39 7.19
C VAL A 6 5.96 3.03 7.09
N ASP A 7 6.49 2.39 8.13
CA ASP A 7 7.91 2.00 8.13
C ASP A 7 8.17 0.84 7.17
N SER A 8 7.32 -0.19 7.20
CA SER A 8 7.43 -1.36 6.34
C SER A 8 6.06 -1.92 5.96
N LEU A 9 6.03 -2.70 4.88
CA LEU A 9 4.88 -3.47 4.43
C LEU A 9 4.91 -4.93 4.90
N GLU A 10 5.66 -5.23 5.95
CA GLU A 10 5.72 -6.58 6.51
C GLU A 10 4.43 -6.89 7.27
N ILE A 11 3.77 -7.98 6.87
CA ILE A 11 2.57 -8.47 7.54
C ILE A 11 2.81 -9.91 8.04
N PRO A 12 2.24 -10.28 9.21
CA PRO A 12 2.50 -11.58 9.83
C PRO A 12 1.86 -12.75 9.09
N THR A 13 0.93 -12.49 8.17
CA THR A 13 0.17 -13.51 7.44
C THR A 13 -0.07 -13.08 6.00
N ALA A 14 -0.13 -14.04 5.08
CA ALA A 14 -0.53 -13.82 3.69
C ALA A 14 -2.06 -13.78 3.49
N ASP A 15 -2.84 -13.76 4.59
CA ASP A 15 -4.30 -13.74 4.55
C ASP A 15 -4.85 -12.38 4.07
N PRO A 16 -5.61 -12.32 2.96
CA PRO A 16 -6.27 -11.10 2.51
C PRO A 16 -7.24 -10.49 3.53
N GLN A 17 -7.87 -11.29 4.39
CA GLN A 17 -8.77 -10.78 5.43
C GLN A 17 -8.03 -9.93 6.46
N TYR A 18 -6.79 -10.31 6.81
CA TYR A 18 -5.96 -9.53 7.71
C TYR A 18 -5.73 -8.11 7.17
N LEU A 19 -5.40 -7.98 5.88
CA LEU A 19 -5.22 -6.68 5.23
C LEU A 19 -6.52 -5.84 5.23
N LEU A 20 -7.67 -6.47 4.99
CA LEU A 20 -8.97 -5.79 5.01
C LEU A 20 -9.34 -5.30 6.41
N ASP A 21 -9.13 -6.14 7.42
CA ASP A 21 -9.41 -5.78 8.81
C ASP A 21 -8.45 -4.69 9.31
N LEU A 22 -7.19 -4.75 8.90
CA LEU A 22 -6.19 -3.71 9.14
C LEU A 22 -6.62 -2.36 8.54
N ALA A 23 -7.06 -2.36 7.27
CA ALA A 23 -7.53 -1.16 6.59
C ALA A 23 -8.79 -0.59 7.25
N ARG A 24 -9.72 -1.44 7.70
CA ARG A 24 -10.92 -1.03 8.45
C ARG A 24 -10.57 -0.45 9.81
N TYR A 25 -9.68 -1.11 10.56
CA TYR A 25 -9.25 -0.67 11.88
C TYR A 25 -8.55 0.70 11.82
N ARG A 26 -7.76 0.94 10.77
CA ARG A 26 -7.08 2.23 10.53
C ARG A 26 -7.91 3.27 9.79
N HIS A 27 -9.15 2.95 9.46
CA HIS A 27 -10.06 3.83 8.71
C HIS A 27 -9.51 4.32 7.35
N TRP A 28 -8.76 3.47 6.63
CA TRP A 28 -8.21 3.76 5.29
C TRP A 28 -9.25 3.77 4.14
N GLY A 29 -10.53 3.90 4.47
CA GLY A 29 -11.58 3.93 3.46
C GLY A 29 -11.79 2.62 2.71
N ARG A 30 -12.31 2.72 1.48
CA ARG A 30 -12.76 1.58 0.66
C ARG A 30 -11.70 1.07 -0.29
N SER A 31 -10.76 1.91 -0.71
CA SER A 31 -9.72 1.56 -1.66
C SER A 31 -8.38 2.13 -1.22
N VAL A 32 -7.36 1.27 -1.21
CA VAL A 32 -6.03 1.58 -0.69
C VAL A 32 -5.00 1.28 -1.77
N LEU A 33 -4.11 2.24 -2.02
CA LEU A 33 -2.93 2.07 -2.85
C LEU A 33 -1.70 2.02 -1.96
N LEU A 34 -1.09 0.85 -1.88
CA LEU A 34 0.18 0.61 -1.21
C LEU A 34 1.30 0.84 -2.23
N VAL A 35 2.32 1.59 -1.84
CA VAL A 35 3.48 1.88 -2.67
C VAL A 35 4.75 1.57 -1.89
N ASP A 36 5.62 0.78 -2.52
CA ASP A 36 6.93 0.45 -1.99
C ASP A 36 8.02 0.59 -3.05
N VAL A 37 9.24 0.95 -2.64
CA VAL A 37 10.41 1.04 -3.51
C VAL A 37 11.23 -0.25 -3.48
N ASN A 38 11.12 -1.02 -2.41
CA ASN A 38 11.91 -2.22 -2.17
C ASN A 38 11.24 -3.48 -2.73
N GLU A 39 11.93 -4.62 -2.55
CA GLU A 39 11.35 -5.93 -2.80
C GLU A 39 10.12 -6.14 -1.90
N THR A 40 8.97 -6.33 -2.55
CA THR A 40 7.71 -6.55 -1.87
C THR A 40 7.77 -7.82 -1.02
N PRO A 41 7.45 -7.75 0.30
CA PRO A 41 7.35 -8.94 1.12
C PRO A 41 6.33 -9.96 0.57
N GLU A 42 6.68 -11.25 0.55
CA GLU A 42 5.85 -12.30 -0.06
C GLU A 42 4.42 -12.34 0.51
N ASN A 43 4.28 -12.13 1.83
CA ASN A 43 2.99 -12.16 2.51
C ASN A 43 2.06 -11.05 2.01
N ILE A 44 2.54 -9.79 1.93
CA ILE A 44 1.69 -8.68 1.50
C ILE A 44 1.37 -8.74 0.01
N GLY A 45 2.34 -9.17 -0.80
CA GLY A 45 2.11 -9.39 -2.23
C GLY A 45 1.02 -10.43 -2.47
N THR A 46 1.08 -11.56 -1.77
CA THR A 46 0.08 -12.63 -1.85
C THR A 46 -1.28 -12.17 -1.33
N ALA A 47 -1.31 -11.49 -0.19
CA ALA A 47 -2.55 -11.00 0.41
C ALA A 47 -3.23 -9.95 -0.48
N ALA A 48 -2.46 -8.99 -1.03
CA ALA A 48 -2.97 -7.95 -1.91
C ALA A 48 -3.43 -8.49 -3.27
N ALA A 49 -2.75 -9.51 -3.82
CA ALA A 49 -3.14 -10.14 -5.08
C ALA A 49 -4.56 -10.75 -5.04
N GLY A 50 -5.02 -11.16 -3.86
CA GLY A 50 -6.39 -11.66 -3.65
C GLY A 50 -7.46 -10.58 -3.53
N LEU A 51 -7.08 -9.30 -3.44
CA LEU A 51 -7.98 -8.17 -3.17
C LEU A 51 -8.15 -7.28 -4.42
N LYS A 52 -9.36 -6.73 -4.57
CA LYS A 52 -9.65 -5.72 -5.61
C LYS A 52 -9.57 -4.29 -5.09
N THR A 53 -9.73 -4.13 -3.79
CA THR A 53 -9.80 -2.84 -3.09
C THR A 53 -8.43 -2.34 -2.66
N ILE A 54 -7.50 -3.26 -2.39
CA ILE A 54 -6.14 -2.94 -1.96
C ILE A 54 -5.21 -3.33 -3.09
N ASN A 55 -4.52 -2.34 -3.66
CA ASN A 55 -3.56 -2.56 -4.74
C ASN A 55 -2.15 -2.22 -4.24
N LEU A 56 -1.18 -3.02 -4.67
CA LEU A 56 0.22 -2.79 -4.40
C LEU A 56 0.95 -2.50 -5.70
N ILE A 57 1.71 -1.41 -5.74
CA ILE A 57 2.54 -1.04 -6.90
C ILE A 57 3.95 -0.63 -6.44
N PRO A 58 4.97 -0.82 -7.29
CA PRO A 58 6.28 -0.25 -7.03
C PRO A 58 6.23 1.28 -7.15
N ALA A 59 7.10 1.99 -6.41
CA ALA A 59 7.24 3.45 -6.46
C ALA A 59 7.52 3.97 -7.88
N LEU A 60 8.24 3.20 -8.70
CA LEU A 60 8.49 3.48 -10.11
C LEU A 60 7.22 3.47 -10.98
N GLY A 61 6.18 2.73 -10.56
CA GLY A 61 4.88 2.64 -11.25
C GLY A 61 3.83 3.62 -10.73
N LEU A 62 4.20 4.46 -9.74
CA LEU A 62 3.29 5.44 -9.16
C LEU A 62 2.88 6.46 -10.23
N ASN A 63 1.57 6.63 -10.38
CA ASN A 63 1.00 7.56 -11.35
C ASN A 63 -0.23 8.25 -10.78
N VAL A 64 -0.51 9.45 -11.28
CA VAL A 64 -1.61 10.31 -10.80
C VAL A 64 -2.97 9.64 -10.99
N HIS A 65 -3.17 8.88 -12.07
CA HIS A 65 -4.43 8.19 -12.30
C HIS A 65 -4.73 7.13 -11.22
N SER A 66 -3.72 6.34 -10.86
CA SER A 66 -3.81 5.37 -9.76
C SER A 66 -4.03 6.07 -8.43
N MET A 67 -3.37 7.22 -8.17
CA MET A 67 -3.60 7.99 -6.94
C MET A 67 -5.04 8.48 -6.84
N LEU A 68 -5.61 9.02 -7.92
CA LEU A 68 -7.00 9.51 -7.94
C LEU A 68 -8.05 8.38 -7.90
N LYS A 69 -7.68 7.18 -8.35
CA LYS A 69 -8.57 6.01 -8.34
C LYS A 69 -8.77 5.43 -6.93
N HIS A 70 -7.84 5.69 -6.01
CA HIS A 70 -7.88 5.16 -4.64
C HIS A 70 -8.22 6.26 -3.65
N GLU A 71 -8.99 5.90 -2.62
CA GLU A 71 -9.34 6.84 -1.54
C GLU A 71 -8.17 7.06 -0.59
N THR A 72 -7.27 6.10 -0.47
CA THR A 72 -6.12 6.20 0.45
C THR A 72 -4.84 5.77 -0.22
N LEU A 73 -3.78 6.55 0.01
CA LEU A 73 -2.42 6.30 -0.42
C LEU A 73 -1.55 5.95 0.79
N VAL A 74 -0.85 4.83 0.73
CA VAL A 74 0.08 4.38 1.77
C VAL A 74 1.47 4.26 1.16
N LEU A 75 2.43 5.01 1.69
CA LEU A 75 3.82 5.04 1.23
C LEU A 75 4.73 4.48 2.31
N THR A 76 5.73 3.67 1.93
CA THR A 76 6.82 3.33 2.85
C THR A 76 7.75 4.53 3.07
N LEU A 77 8.42 4.60 4.23
CA LEU A 77 9.45 5.62 4.48
C LEU A 77 10.49 5.68 3.36
N ASP A 78 10.93 4.51 2.89
CA ASP A 78 11.88 4.40 1.79
C ASP A 78 11.30 4.94 0.47
N THR A 79 10.00 4.75 0.23
CA THR A 79 9.31 5.33 -0.93
C THR A 79 9.30 6.85 -0.85
N VAL A 80 9.05 7.43 0.32
CA VAL A 80 9.08 8.89 0.51
C VAL A 80 10.48 9.43 0.22
N ALA A 81 11.52 8.83 0.80
CA ALA A 81 12.90 9.21 0.54
C ALA A 81 13.29 9.10 -0.94
N PHE A 82 12.82 8.05 -1.62
CA PHE A 82 13.03 7.86 -3.06
C PHE A 82 12.33 8.94 -3.90
N LEU A 83 11.11 9.34 -3.53
CA LEU A 83 10.35 10.36 -4.24
C LEU A 83 10.91 11.77 -4.00
N GLU A 84 11.46 12.06 -2.81
CA GLU A 84 12.08 13.36 -2.50
C GLU A 84 13.44 13.55 -3.17
N GLN A 85 14.18 12.47 -3.44
CA GLN A 85 15.47 12.54 -4.13
C GLN A 85 15.35 12.68 -5.66
N LYS A 86 14.16 12.48 -6.21
CA LYS A 86 13.88 12.63 -7.65
C LYS A 86 13.36 14.03 -7.99
#